data_AF-A0A7S1LC43-F1
#
_entry.id   AF-A0A7S1LC43-F1
#
_cell.length_a   1.000
_cell.length_b   1.000
_cell.length_c   1.000
_cell.angle_alpha   90.00
_cell.angle_beta   90.00
_cell.angle_gamma   90.00
#
_symmetry.space_group_name_H-M   'P 1'
#
loop_
_entity.id
_entity.type
_entity.pdbx_description
1 polymer ?
#
loop_
_entity_poly.entity_id
_entity_poly.type
_entity_poly.pdbx_seq_one_letter_code
_entity_poly.pdbx_strand_id
1 'polypeptide(L)'
;FLTPEQREWVEAQRAMLNLRPDVLLLRPRDAFGWRKKLDALVRSNEFEYFIGACIAVNVVVIGLEYDGMDDDMATTLNWVNVAFVAVFTAEILLKLLAHRTRFFLIGWNRFDFAIVVVSIVAVIVNFSVTNAPDLTFVRILRFLRLLRIVRLIKKARRVRVLVETLWYSLPSIGNIALLIVIVYVVFAVVGVQVFSNVDTSTERSRFLDDQFFNFHSFLSTMQLLFIFTTNEKWSDAMYDTMVSEPYCSEAAGTCGSQAAPLYFMSFTVVAAFVMTNLFLAII
;
A
#
# COMPACT_ATOMS: atom_id res chain seq x y z
N PHE A 1 21.21 9.08 0.25
CA PHE A 1 21.51 9.70 1.56
C PHE A 1 21.38 8.62 2.63
N LEU A 2 22.48 8.01 3.07
CA LEU A 2 22.45 6.96 4.09
C LEU A 2 23.36 7.34 5.25
N THR A 3 22.92 7.09 6.47
CA THR A 3 23.80 7.15 7.64
C THR A 3 24.77 5.97 7.63
N PRO A 4 25.89 6.01 8.37
CA PRO A 4 26.82 4.88 8.48
C PRO A 4 26.12 3.57 8.88
N GLU A 5 25.23 3.62 9.88
CA GLU A 5 24.46 2.46 10.34
C GLU A 5 23.51 1.91 9.26
N GLN A 6 22.84 2.79 8.51
CA GLN A 6 21.97 2.35 7.42
C GLN A 6 22.76 1.70 6.29
N ARG A 7 23.97 2.20 6.01
CA ARG A 7 24.86 1.60 5.01
C ARG A 7 25.29 0.21 5.43
N GLU A 8 25.73 0.03 6.68
CA GLU A 8 26.06 -1.28 7.23
C GLU A 8 24.87 -2.25 7.16
N TRP A 9 23.66 -1.78 7.49
CA TRP A 9 22.45 -2.59 7.37
C TRP A 9 22.19 -3.04 5.92
N VAL A 10 22.28 -2.13 4.94
CA VAL A 10 22.10 -2.47 3.52
C VAL A 10 23.18 -3.45 3.05
N GLU A 11 24.43 -3.27 3.45
CA GLU A 11 25.55 -4.16 3.11
C GLU A 11 25.36 -5.56 3.72
N ALA A 12 24.96 -5.64 5.00
CA ALA A 12 24.62 -6.89 5.66
C ALA A 12 23.48 -7.63 4.95
N GLN A 13 22.42 -6.92 4.55
CA GLN A 13 21.31 -7.50 3.79
C GLN A 13 21.75 -8.05 2.43
N ARG A 14 22.57 -7.30 1.68
CA ARG A 14 23.13 -7.75 0.39
C ARG A 14 24.02 -8.99 0.57
N ALA A 15 24.84 -9.03 1.62
CA ALA A 15 25.66 -10.19 1.94
C ALA A 15 24.80 -11.43 2.25
N MET A 16 23.72 -11.27 3.02
CA MET A 16 22.77 -12.36 3.32
C MET A 16 22.09 -12.92 2.06
N LEU A 17 21.71 -12.06 1.10
CA LEU A 17 21.10 -12.51 -0.16
C LEU A 17 22.03 -13.42 -0.99
N ASN A 18 23.32 -13.08 -1.05
CA ASN A 18 24.31 -13.85 -1.79
C ASN A 18 24.48 -15.28 -1.22
N LEU A 19 24.21 -15.48 0.07
CA LEU A 19 24.32 -16.78 0.74
C LEU A 19 23.13 -17.73 0.48
N ARG A 20 22.05 -17.28 -0.18
CA ARG A 20 20.82 -18.06 -0.47
C ARG A 20 20.37 -19.01 0.66
N PRO A 21 20.15 -18.51 1.89
CA PRO A 21 19.92 -19.35 3.08
C PRO A 21 18.65 -20.21 3.00
N ASP A 22 17.60 -19.74 2.33
CA ASP A 22 16.29 -20.41 2.28
C ASP A 22 16.33 -21.84 1.72
N VAL A 23 17.20 -22.10 0.73
CA VAL A 23 17.31 -23.41 0.08
C VAL A 23 17.92 -24.45 1.01
N LEU A 24 18.89 -24.03 1.84
CA LEU A 24 19.59 -24.89 2.79
C LEU A 24 18.69 -25.29 3.96
N LEU A 25 17.85 -24.36 4.43
CA LEU A 25 16.96 -24.58 5.57
C LEU A 25 15.89 -25.64 5.28
N LEU A 26 15.37 -25.70 4.07
CA LEU A 26 14.24 -26.59 3.75
C LEU A 26 14.61 -28.08 3.61
N ARG A 27 15.89 -28.44 3.41
CA ARG A 27 16.27 -29.83 3.08
C ARG A 27 16.06 -30.77 4.28
N PRO A 28 15.13 -31.74 4.24
CA PRO A 28 14.89 -32.62 5.38
C PRO A 28 16.13 -33.50 5.63
N ARG A 29 16.80 -33.30 6.78
CA ARG A 29 18.02 -34.05 7.15
C ARG A 29 17.66 -35.49 7.57
N ASP A 30 16.53 -35.64 8.27
CA ASP A 30 16.09 -36.91 8.89
C ASP A 30 14.58 -37.17 8.65
N ALA A 31 14.17 -37.44 7.40
CA ALA A 31 12.76 -37.65 7.06
C ALA A 31 12.42 -39.10 6.64
N PHE A 32 11.31 -39.61 7.16
CA PHE A 32 10.64 -40.84 6.72
C PHE A 32 10.37 -40.84 5.20
N GLY A 33 10.31 -42.03 4.58
CA GLY A 33 10.19 -42.18 3.12
C GLY A 33 9.00 -41.43 2.48
N TRP A 34 7.83 -41.43 3.13
CA TRP A 34 6.65 -40.68 2.64
C TRP A 34 6.86 -39.16 2.67
N ARG A 35 7.62 -38.63 3.64
CA ARG A 35 7.95 -37.20 3.71
C ARG A 35 8.94 -36.77 2.65
N LYS A 36 9.92 -37.62 2.31
CA LYS A 36 10.82 -37.37 1.18
C LYS A 36 10.05 -37.29 -0.14
N LYS A 37 9.03 -38.13 -0.33
CA LYS A 37 8.12 -38.07 -1.49
C LYS A 37 7.29 -36.79 -1.49
N LEU A 38 6.75 -36.36 -0.34
CA LEU A 38 6.03 -35.08 -0.22
C LEU A 38 6.92 -33.87 -0.50
N ASP A 39 8.15 -33.85 0.05
CA ASP A 39 9.13 -32.80 -0.23
C ASP A 39 9.49 -32.75 -1.72
N ALA A 40 9.68 -33.92 -2.36
CA ALA A 40 9.89 -34.01 -3.80
C ALA A 40 8.70 -33.48 -4.61
N LEU A 41 7.47 -33.80 -4.21
CA LEU A 41 6.25 -33.30 -4.85
C LEU A 41 6.12 -31.77 -4.71
N VAL A 42 6.27 -31.24 -3.49
CA VAL A 42 6.12 -29.80 -3.21
C VAL A 42 7.20 -28.97 -3.92
N ARG A 43 8.38 -29.54 -4.16
CA ARG A 43 9.48 -28.90 -4.90
C ARG A 43 9.44 -29.16 -6.41
N SER A 44 8.50 -29.97 -6.89
CA SER A 44 8.37 -30.26 -8.32
C SER A 44 7.95 -29.01 -9.07
N ASN A 45 8.52 -28.79 -10.26
CA ASN A 45 8.21 -27.63 -11.08
C ASN A 45 6.74 -27.66 -11.52
N GLU A 46 6.21 -28.85 -11.75
CA GLU A 46 4.83 -29.12 -12.15
C GLU A 46 3.85 -28.63 -11.08
N PHE A 47 4.10 -28.96 -9.80
CA PHE A 47 3.32 -28.46 -8.68
C PHE A 47 3.40 -26.93 -8.58
N GLU A 48 4.60 -26.37 -8.76
CA GLU A 48 4.79 -24.93 -8.73
C GLU A 48 4.07 -24.17 -9.86
N TYR A 49 4.06 -24.72 -11.08
CA TYR A 49 3.34 -24.18 -12.23
C TYR A 49 1.83 -24.32 -12.07
N PHE A 50 1.35 -25.47 -11.56
CA PHE A 50 -0.06 -25.68 -11.26
C PHE A 50 -0.60 -24.64 -10.28
N ILE A 51 0.07 -24.46 -9.14
CA ILE A 51 -0.31 -23.43 -8.16
C ILE A 51 -0.22 -22.03 -8.78
N GLY A 52 0.83 -21.76 -9.57
CA GLY A 52 0.97 -20.49 -10.29
C GLY A 52 -0.22 -20.21 -11.21
N ALA A 53 -0.67 -21.21 -11.97
CA ALA A 53 -1.85 -21.11 -12.82
C ALA A 53 -3.14 -20.89 -12.01
N CYS A 54 -3.33 -21.61 -10.90
CA CYS A 54 -4.47 -21.39 -10.01
C CYS A 54 -4.51 -19.97 -9.46
N ILE A 55 -3.36 -19.41 -9.07
CA ILE A 55 -3.29 -18.01 -8.61
C ILE A 55 -3.67 -17.07 -9.77
N ALA A 56 -3.11 -17.26 -10.96
CA ALA A 56 -3.40 -16.41 -12.12
C ALA A 56 -4.90 -16.41 -12.46
N VAL A 57 -5.52 -17.59 -12.51
CA VAL A 57 -6.98 -17.71 -12.73
C VAL A 57 -7.76 -17.06 -11.58
N ASN A 58 -7.33 -17.24 -10.32
CA ASN A 58 -8.01 -16.59 -9.19
C ASN A 58 -8.00 -15.06 -9.29
N VAL A 59 -6.92 -14.45 -9.79
CA VAL A 59 -6.87 -12.99 -10.03
C VAL A 59 -7.88 -12.57 -11.10
N VAL A 60 -8.03 -13.35 -12.18
CA VAL A 60 -9.06 -13.09 -13.19
C VAL A 60 -10.46 -13.17 -12.57
N VAL A 61 -10.74 -14.19 -11.75
CA VAL A 61 -12.04 -14.34 -11.06
C VAL A 61 -12.33 -13.14 -10.17
N ILE A 62 -11.34 -12.65 -9.41
CA ILE A 62 -11.48 -11.44 -8.59
C ILE A 62 -11.82 -10.23 -9.45
N GLY A 63 -11.23 -10.10 -10.65
CA GLY A 63 -11.49 -9.01 -11.58
C GLY A 63 -12.84 -9.06 -12.29
N LEU A 64 -13.56 -10.19 -12.22
CA LEU A 64 -14.93 -10.31 -12.75
C LEU A 64 -15.99 -9.79 -11.77
N GLU A 65 -15.60 -9.43 -10.54
CA GLU A 65 -16.52 -8.85 -9.57
C GLU A 65 -16.82 -7.37 -9.88
N TYR A 66 -18.10 -7.01 -10.06
CA TYR A 66 -18.58 -5.64 -10.29
C TYR A 66 -19.86 -5.35 -9.49
N ASP A 67 -20.14 -4.06 -9.29
CA ASP A 67 -21.32 -3.59 -8.56
C ASP A 67 -22.60 -3.74 -9.40
N GLY A 68 -23.68 -4.21 -8.78
CA GLY A 68 -24.95 -4.48 -9.48
C GLY A 68 -24.95 -5.74 -10.36
N MET A 69 -24.06 -6.71 -10.11
CA MET A 69 -24.05 -7.99 -10.80
C MET A 69 -25.27 -8.85 -10.47
N ASP A 70 -25.63 -9.73 -11.40
CA ASP A 70 -26.69 -10.72 -11.21
C ASP A 70 -26.37 -11.69 -10.05
N ASP A 71 -27.40 -12.03 -9.25
CA ASP A 71 -27.25 -12.83 -8.03
C ASP A 71 -26.73 -14.25 -8.30
N ASP A 72 -27.08 -14.85 -9.45
CA ASP A 72 -26.62 -16.18 -9.83
C ASP A 72 -25.12 -16.14 -10.19
N MET A 73 -24.69 -15.09 -10.89
CA MET A 73 -23.27 -14.87 -11.20
C MET A 73 -22.47 -14.62 -9.92
N ALA A 74 -22.99 -13.81 -8.99
CA ALA A 74 -22.36 -13.56 -7.70
C ALA A 74 -22.17 -14.85 -6.88
N THR A 75 -23.21 -15.67 -6.83
CA THR A 75 -23.19 -16.96 -6.13
C THR A 75 -22.18 -17.92 -6.77
N THR A 76 -22.13 -17.98 -8.09
CA THR A 76 -21.16 -18.80 -8.84
C THR A 76 -19.72 -18.38 -8.54
N LEU A 77 -19.42 -17.07 -8.61
CA LEU A 77 -18.11 -16.53 -8.30
C LEU A 77 -17.70 -16.81 -6.84
N ASN A 78 -18.65 -16.76 -5.90
CA ASN A 78 -18.40 -17.11 -4.50
C ASN A 78 -17.97 -18.58 -4.35
N TRP A 79 -18.65 -19.52 -5.00
CA TRP A 79 -18.27 -20.94 -4.97
C TRP A 79 -16.89 -21.19 -5.58
N VAL A 80 -16.59 -20.53 -6.70
CA VAL A 80 -15.26 -20.58 -7.34
C VAL A 80 -14.18 -20.04 -6.38
N ASN A 81 -14.46 -18.94 -5.69
CA ASN A 81 -13.56 -18.38 -4.69
C ASN A 81 -13.29 -19.34 -3.53
N VAL A 82 -14.32 -20.05 -3.04
CA VAL A 82 -14.17 -21.10 -2.00
C VAL A 82 -13.30 -22.25 -2.50
N ALA A 83 -13.48 -22.68 -3.75
CA ALA A 83 -12.65 -23.73 -4.36
C ALA A 83 -11.16 -23.33 -4.40
N PHE A 84 -10.84 -22.08 -4.77
CA PHE A 84 -9.46 -21.59 -4.72
C PHE A 84 -8.88 -21.56 -3.29
N VAL A 85 -9.68 -21.15 -2.29
CA VAL A 85 -9.25 -21.21 -0.89
C VAL A 85 -8.92 -22.64 -0.47
N ALA A 86 -9.73 -23.62 -0.88
CA ALA A 86 -9.46 -25.02 -0.60
C ALA A 86 -8.14 -25.50 -1.23
N VAL A 87 -7.88 -25.17 -2.51
CA VAL A 87 -6.62 -25.49 -3.21
C VAL A 87 -5.41 -24.89 -2.48
N PHE A 88 -5.47 -23.61 -2.12
CA PHE A 88 -4.37 -22.94 -1.42
C PHE A 88 -4.17 -23.45 0.01
N THR A 89 -5.26 -23.85 0.66
CA THR A 89 -5.17 -24.50 1.98
C THR A 89 -4.46 -25.84 1.86
N ALA A 90 -4.81 -26.65 0.86
CA ALA A 90 -4.14 -27.92 0.59
C ALA A 90 -2.65 -27.72 0.28
N GLU A 91 -2.30 -26.72 -0.53
CA GLU A 91 -0.90 -26.35 -0.82
C GLU A 91 -0.10 -26.09 0.46
N ILE A 92 -0.64 -25.25 1.35
CA ILE A 92 0.02 -24.90 2.61
C ILE A 92 0.13 -26.09 3.55
N LEU A 93 -0.90 -26.92 3.65
CA LEU A 93 -0.86 -28.15 4.45
C LEU A 93 0.22 -29.11 3.96
N LEU A 94 0.33 -29.31 2.63
CA LEU A 94 1.38 -30.14 2.04
C LEU A 94 2.79 -29.57 2.36
N LYS A 95 2.98 -28.26 2.22
CA LYS A 95 4.24 -27.58 2.57
C LYS A 95 4.58 -27.69 4.05
N LEU A 96 3.58 -27.57 4.93
CA LEU A 96 3.75 -27.67 6.38
C LEU A 96 4.10 -29.11 6.80
N LEU A 97 3.46 -30.11 6.20
CA LEU A 97 3.77 -31.53 6.46
C LEU A 97 5.17 -31.91 5.97
N ALA A 98 5.61 -31.37 4.83
CA ALA A 98 6.94 -31.60 4.28
C ALA A 98 8.05 -30.93 5.11
N HIS A 99 7.91 -29.63 5.44
CA HIS A 99 8.98 -28.82 6.03
C HIS A 99 8.89 -28.63 7.56
N ARG A 100 7.74 -28.94 8.19
CA ARG A 100 7.48 -28.79 9.64
C ARG A 100 7.88 -27.41 10.18
N THR A 101 8.70 -27.37 11.23
CA THR A 101 9.15 -26.12 11.89
C THR A 101 9.96 -25.23 10.95
N ARG A 102 10.62 -25.82 9.95
CA ARG A 102 11.43 -25.07 8.97
C ARG A 102 10.58 -24.30 7.97
N PHE A 103 9.30 -24.68 7.82
CA PHE A 103 8.32 -23.89 7.07
C PHE A 103 8.27 -22.44 7.58
N PHE A 104 8.24 -22.28 8.91
CA PHE A 104 8.13 -20.98 9.55
C PHE A 104 9.43 -20.18 9.56
N LEU A 105 10.57 -20.72 9.12
CA LEU A 105 11.82 -19.95 9.03
C LEU A 105 11.83 -19.03 7.79
N ILE A 106 11.08 -19.40 6.74
CA ILE A 106 11.05 -18.64 5.49
C ILE A 106 9.93 -17.60 5.51
N GLY A 107 10.31 -16.32 5.30
CA GLY A 107 9.37 -15.20 5.31
C GLY A 107 8.20 -15.36 4.33
N TRP A 108 8.51 -15.78 3.09
CA TRP A 108 7.50 -16.02 2.07
C TRP A 108 6.52 -17.16 2.40
N ASN A 109 6.93 -18.15 3.20
CA ASN A 109 6.05 -19.23 3.61
C ASN A 109 5.14 -18.78 4.75
N ARG A 110 5.67 -18.00 5.71
CA ARG A 110 4.86 -17.34 6.75
C ARG A 110 3.80 -16.41 6.15
N PHE A 111 4.17 -15.64 5.13
CA PHE A 111 3.26 -14.76 4.41
C PHE A 111 2.15 -15.53 3.69
N ASP A 112 2.49 -16.59 2.94
CA ASP A 112 1.47 -17.41 2.28
C ASP A 112 0.52 -18.05 3.29
N PHE A 113 1.04 -18.54 4.43
CA PHE A 113 0.24 -19.08 5.53
C PHE A 113 -0.74 -18.04 6.10
N ALA A 114 -0.26 -16.82 6.39
CA ALA A 114 -1.12 -15.73 6.88
C ALA A 114 -2.25 -15.42 5.88
N ILE A 115 -1.96 -15.36 4.57
CA ILE A 115 -2.98 -15.15 3.54
C ILE A 115 -4.01 -16.29 3.54
N VAL A 116 -3.59 -17.55 3.67
CA VAL A 116 -4.54 -18.68 3.75
C VAL A 116 -5.42 -18.55 4.98
N VAL A 117 -4.86 -18.22 6.14
CA VAL A 117 -5.64 -18.04 7.38
C VAL A 117 -6.68 -16.93 7.21
N VAL A 118 -6.29 -15.75 6.73
CA VAL A 118 -7.22 -14.64 6.46
C VAL A 118 -8.29 -15.06 5.45
N SER A 119 -7.92 -15.85 4.44
CA SER A 119 -8.85 -16.36 3.43
C SER A 119 -9.88 -17.33 4.00
N ILE A 120 -9.49 -18.22 4.89
CA ILE A 120 -10.40 -19.15 5.58
C ILE A 120 -11.35 -18.37 6.49
N VAL A 121 -10.83 -17.41 7.27
CA VAL A 121 -11.66 -16.54 8.12
C VAL A 121 -12.68 -15.77 7.27
N ALA A 122 -12.26 -15.20 6.14
CA ALA A 122 -13.17 -14.48 5.24
C ALA A 122 -14.30 -15.38 4.69
N VAL A 123 -14.00 -16.63 4.34
CA VAL A 123 -15.00 -17.61 3.90
C VAL A 123 -15.96 -17.95 5.04
N ILE A 124 -15.46 -18.24 6.24
CA ILE A 124 -16.30 -18.56 7.41
C ILE A 124 -17.23 -17.40 7.75
N VAL A 125 -16.73 -16.17 7.71
CA VAL A 125 -17.52 -14.96 7.97
C VAL A 125 -18.59 -14.77 6.90
N ASN A 126 -18.26 -14.99 5.62
CA ASN A 126 -19.24 -14.88 4.53
C ASN A 126 -20.42 -15.86 4.72
N PHE A 127 -20.14 -17.11 5.10
CA PHE A 127 -21.20 -18.11 5.33
C PHE A 127 -21.96 -17.93 6.66
N SER A 128 -21.29 -17.46 7.72
CA SER A 128 -21.89 -17.32 9.05
C SER A 128 -22.72 -16.04 9.21
N VAL A 129 -22.40 -15.00 8.43
CA VAL A 129 -22.94 -13.66 8.59
C VAL A 129 -23.84 -13.34 7.40
N THR A 130 -24.94 -14.08 7.26
CA THR A 130 -25.93 -13.84 6.21
C THR A 130 -26.85 -12.64 6.49
N ASN A 131 -26.89 -12.13 7.73
CA ASN A 131 -27.85 -11.11 8.17
C ASN A 131 -27.25 -9.96 9.02
N ALA A 132 -25.93 -9.76 9.06
CA ALA A 132 -25.39 -8.60 9.78
C ALA A 132 -25.32 -7.36 8.87
N PRO A 133 -25.62 -6.17 9.41
CA PRO A 133 -25.43 -4.89 8.70
C PRO A 133 -23.96 -4.76 8.27
N ASP A 134 -23.74 -4.00 7.21
CA ASP A 134 -22.48 -3.78 6.49
C ASP A 134 -21.30 -3.38 7.42
N LEU A 135 -20.74 -4.35 8.16
CA LEU A 135 -19.70 -4.12 9.14
C LEU A 135 -18.42 -3.77 8.38
N THR A 136 -17.78 -2.66 8.75
CA THR A 136 -16.46 -2.24 8.25
C THR A 136 -15.45 -3.39 8.27
N PHE A 137 -15.55 -4.29 9.24
CA PHE A 137 -14.73 -5.49 9.35
C PHE A 137 -14.89 -6.48 8.18
N VAL A 138 -16.13 -6.76 7.74
CA VAL A 138 -16.39 -7.63 6.57
C VAL A 138 -15.81 -7.01 5.31
N ARG A 139 -15.94 -5.69 5.17
CA ARG A 139 -15.35 -4.94 4.05
C ARG A 139 -13.82 -5.06 4.03
N ILE A 140 -13.17 -4.95 5.19
CA ILE A 140 -11.71 -5.16 5.31
C ILE A 140 -11.33 -6.59 4.93
N LEU A 141 -12.04 -7.61 5.40
CA LEU A 141 -11.77 -9.01 5.03
C LEU A 141 -11.91 -9.23 3.52
N ARG A 142 -12.92 -8.60 2.89
CA ARG A 142 -13.08 -8.59 1.42
C ARG A 142 -11.93 -7.89 0.71
N PHE A 143 -11.31 -6.85 1.29
CA PHE A 143 -10.11 -6.24 0.71
C PHE A 143 -8.86 -7.11 0.91
N LEU A 144 -8.71 -7.75 2.06
CA LEU A 144 -7.55 -8.58 2.36
C LEU A 144 -7.43 -9.81 1.46
N ARG A 145 -8.52 -10.27 0.82
CA ARG A 145 -8.43 -11.34 -0.20
C ARG A 145 -7.57 -10.93 -1.41
N LEU A 146 -7.45 -9.64 -1.69
CA LEU A 146 -6.58 -9.11 -2.75
C LEU A 146 -5.09 -9.35 -2.46
N LEU A 147 -4.71 -9.60 -1.20
CA LEU A 147 -3.33 -10.00 -0.86
C LEU A 147 -2.90 -11.29 -1.55
N ARG A 148 -3.84 -12.13 -2.02
CA ARG A 148 -3.52 -13.30 -2.85
C ARG A 148 -2.83 -12.92 -4.15
N ILE A 149 -3.09 -11.73 -4.70
CA ILE A 149 -2.41 -11.20 -5.90
C ILE A 149 -0.90 -11.05 -5.65
N VAL A 150 -0.50 -10.73 -4.41
CA VAL A 150 0.92 -10.62 -4.01
C VAL A 150 1.64 -11.97 -4.16
N ARG A 151 0.93 -13.10 -4.14
CA ARG A 151 1.54 -14.41 -4.41
C ARG A 151 2.05 -14.54 -5.84
N LEU A 152 1.48 -13.81 -6.81
CA LEU A 152 2.03 -13.73 -8.17
C LEU A 152 3.41 -13.06 -8.17
N ILE A 153 3.61 -12.05 -7.32
CA ILE A 153 4.91 -11.37 -7.19
C ILE A 153 5.99 -12.36 -6.76
N LYS A 154 5.69 -13.26 -5.81
CA LYS A 154 6.61 -14.33 -5.39
C LYS A 154 7.02 -15.24 -6.55
N LYS A 155 6.08 -15.52 -7.48
CA LYS A 155 6.31 -16.40 -8.64
C LYS A 155 7.02 -15.67 -9.78
N ALA A 156 6.78 -14.37 -9.95
CA ALA A 156 7.39 -13.56 -10.98
C ALA A 156 8.79 -13.06 -10.55
N ARG A 157 9.84 -13.85 -10.85
CA ARG A 157 11.24 -13.54 -10.47
C ARG A 157 11.65 -12.10 -10.77
N ARG A 158 11.31 -11.55 -11.94
CA ARG A 158 11.65 -10.16 -12.31
C ARG A 158 10.97 -9.13 -11.40
N VAL A 159 9.68 -9.31 -11.12
CA VAL A 159 8.90 -8.42 -10.25
C VAL A 159 9.40 -8.52 -8.81
N ARG A 160 9.71 -9.73 -8.34
CA ARG A 160 10.30 -9.96 -7.02
C ARG A 160 11.60 -9.17 -6.85
N VAL A 161 12.50 -9.22 -7.84
CA VAL A 161 13.76 -8.46 -7.79
C VAL A 161 13.48 -6.95 -7.71
N LEU A 162 12.51 -6.44 -8.47
CA LEU A 162 12.12 -5.02 -8.39
C LEU A 162 11.61 -4.65 -6.98
N VAL A 163 10.73 -5.47 -6.40
CA VAL A 163 10.22 -5.24 -5.04
C VAL A 163 11.34 -5.33 -3.99
N GLU A 164 12.27 -6.27 -4.14
CA GLU A 164 13.45 -6.36 -3.27
C GLU A 164 14.34 -5.11 -3.41
N THR A 165 14.57 -4.61 -4.63
CA THR A 165 15.33 -3.36 -4.82
C THR A 165 14.65 -2.16 -4.18
N LEU A 166 13.31 -2.06 -4.30
CA LEU A 166 12.53 -1.02 -3.61
C LEU A 166 12.69 -1.13 -2.09
N TRP A 167 12.59 -2.35 -1.55
CA TRP A 167 12.78 -2.60 -0.11
C TRP A 167 14.15 -2.11 0.39
N TYR A 168 15.23 -2.36 -0.37
CA TYR A 168 16.56 -1.88 0.01
C TYR A 168 16.76 -0.37 -0.15
N SER A 169 15.95 0.29 -0.98
CA SER A 169 15.97 1.75 -1.12
C SER A 169 15.19 2.48 -0.01
N LEU A 170 14.31 1.78 0.73
CA LEU A 170 13.46 2.37 1.77
C LEU A 170 14.22 3.21 2.81
N PRO A 171 15.40 2.81 3.34
CA PRO A 171 16.12 3.65 4.30
C PRO A 171 16.54 5.00 3.72
N SER A 172 16.99 5.03 2.45
CA SER A 172 17.37 6.27 1.77
C SER A 172 16.15 7.14 1.48
N ILE A 173 15.05 6.53 1.03
CA ILE A 173 13.77 7.22 0.82
C ILE A 173 13.26 7.80 2.15
N GLY A 174 13.36 7.05 3.25
CA GLY A 174 12.93 7.46 4.58
C GLY A 174 13.62 8.74 5.06
N ASN A 175 14.91 8.90 4.80
CA ASN A 175 15.64 10.12 5.18
C ASN A 175 15.13 11.36 4.42
N ILE A 176 14.85 11.22 3.12
CA ILE A 176 14.31 12.32 2.30
C ILE A 176 12.83 12.57 2.64
N ALA A 177 12.07 11.50 2.92
CA ALA A 177 10.69 11.57 3.38
C ALA A 177 10.58 12.31 4.73
N LEU A 178 11.56 12.14 5.62
CA LEU A 178 11.60 12.92 6.86
C LEU A 178 11.80 14.41 6.58
N LEU A 179 12.69 14.76 5.64
CA LEU A 179 12.91 16.15 5.24
C LEU A 179 11.64 16.79 4.67
N ILE A 180 10.92 16.10 3.78
CA ILE A 180 9.67 16.63 3.22
C ILE A 180 8.58 16.78 4.28
N VAL A 181 8.50 15.84 5.25
CA VAL A 181 7.57 15.98 6.38
C VAL A 181 7.91 17.22 7.21
N ILE A 182 9.19 17.49 7.50
CA ILE A 182 9.59 18.71 8.21
C ILE A 182 9.15 19.97 7.44
N VAL A 183 9.37 20.01 6.13
CA VAL A 183 8.90 21.10 5.27
C VAL A 183 7.38 21.22 5.37
N TYR A 184 6.63 20.12 5.30
CA TYR A 184 5.17 20.15 5.44
C TYR A 184 4.73 20.71 6.78
N VAL A 185 5.37 20.33 7.90
CA VAL A 185 5.00 20.84 9.22
C VAL A 185 5.15 22.37 9.28
N VAL A 186 6.28 22.90 8.79
CA VAL A 186 6.53 24.35 8.78
C VAL A 186 5.48 25.07 7.95
N PHE A 187 5.26 24.62 6.71
CA PHE A 187 4.29 25.25 5.82
C PHE A 187 2.85 25.04 6.29
N ALA A 188 2.52 23.94 6.96
CA ALA A 188 1.18 23.69 7.46
C ALA A 188 0.84 24.63 8.63
N VAL A 189 1.77 24.84 9.56
CA VAL A 189 1.57 25.80 10.66
C VAL A 189 1.36 27.21 10.12
N VAL A 190 2.19 27.65 9.16
CA VAL A 190 2.02 28.95 8.51
C VAL A 190 0.70 29.02 7.76
N GLY A 191 0.34 27.98 7.00
CA GLY A 191 -0.88 27.93 6.21
C GLY A 191 -2.15 28.04 7.06
N VAL A 192 -2.21 27.31 8.17
CA VAL A 192 -3.33 27.42 9.13
C VAL A 192 -3.40 28.83 9.73
N GLN A 193 -2.27 29.40 10.12
CA GLN A 193 -2.26 30.73 10.74
C GLN A 193 -2.70 31.85 9.79
N VAL A 194 -2.39 31.73 8.49
CA VAL A 194 -2.64 32.77 7.50
C VAL A 194 -3.98 32.57 6.77
N PHE A 195 -4.36 31.34 6.46
CA PHE A 195 -5.46 31.03 5.53
C PHE A 195 -6.67 30.34 6.18
N SER A 196 -6.65 30.03 7.48
CA SER A 196 -7.74 29.28 8.15
C SER A 196 -9.10 30.00 8.08
N ASN A 197 -9.13 31.33 8.05
CA ASN A 197 -10.40 32.08 8.04
C ASN A 197 -10.85 32.53 6.64
N VAL A 198 -10.13 32.14 5.58
CA VAL A 198 -10.47 32.56 4.21
C VAL A 198 -11.83 32.01 3.81
N ASP A 199 -12.70 32.87 3.29
CA ASP A 199 -14.00 32.44 2.80
C ASP A 199 -13.86 31.63 1.50
N THR A 200 -14.16 30.34 1.58
CA THR A 200 -14.15 29.39 0.46
C THR A 200 -15.54 29.02 -0.03
N SER A 201 -16.60 29.59 0.58
CA SER A 201 -18.00 29.29 0.26
C SER A 201 -18.51 30.03 -0.99
N THR A 202 -17.69 30.91 -1.56
CA THR A 202 -18.03 31.67 -2.77
C THR A 202 -18.02 30.74 -4.00
N GLU A 203 -18.96 30.91 -4.94
CA GLU A 203 -19.00 30.20 -6.25
C GLU A 203 -17.72 30.33 -7.10
N ARG A 204 -16.79 31.19 -6.67
CA ARG A 204 -15.49 31.43 -7.31
C ARG A 204 -14.40 30.47 -6.83
N SER A 205 -14.57 29.80 -5.69
CA SER A 205 -13.57 28.85 -5.18
C SER A 205 -13.39 27.72 -6.18
N ARG A 206 -12.17 27.55 -6.69
CA ARG A 206 -11.86 26.58 -7.74
C ARG A 206 -11.50 25.21 -7.17
N PHE A 207 -10.85 25.22 -6.01
CA PHE A 207 -10.32 24.02 -5.41
C PHE A 207 -10.58 23.93 -3.90
N LEU A 208 -10.44 25.03 -3.16
CA LEU A 208 -10.63 24.96 -1.71
C LEU A 208 -12.11 24.77 -1.36
N ASP A 209 -12.38 23.91 -0.38
CA ASP A 209 -13.71 23.64 0.12
C ASP A 209 -13.73 23.55 1.65
N ASP A 210 -14.90 23.78 2.25
CA ASP A 210 -15.07 23.78 3.71
C ASP A 210 -14.98 22.36 4.32
N GLN A 211 -15.13 21.30 3.50
CA GLN A 211 -15.32 19.93 4.00
C GLN A 211 -14.02 19.10 4.07
N PHE A 212 -13.17 19.16 3.04
CA PHE A 212 -12.02 18.27 2.84
C PHE A 212 -10.72 19.02 2.50
N PHE A 213 -10.79 20.10 1.73
CA PHE A 213 -9.67 20.82 1.15
C PHE A 213 -9.58 22.25 1.68
N ASN A 214 -9.25 22.40 2.96
CA ASN A 214 -9.14 23.69 3.63
C ASN A 214 -7.89 23.81 4.52
N PHE A 215 -7.66 25.04 4.99
CA PHE A 215 -6.61 25.41 5.93
C PHE A 215 -7.11 25.49 7.39
N HIS A 216 -8.30 24.97 7.72
CA HIS A 216 -8.88 25.11 9.06
C HIS A 216 -8.10 24.33 10.12
N SER A 217 -7.57 23.17 9.75
CA SER A 217 -6.84 22.30 10.67
C SER A 217 -5.47 21.92 10.13
N PHE A 218 -4.59 21.53 11.05
CA PHE A 218 -3.25 21.09 10.68
C PHE A 218 -3.28 19.89 9.72
N LEU A 219 -4.14 18.90 9.97
CA LEU A 219 -4.20 17.68 9.15
C LEU A 219 -4.76 17.93 7.75
N SER A 220 -5.81 18.76 7.61
CA SER A 220 -6.35 19.17 6.31
C SER A 220 -5.30 19.94 5.50
N THR A 221 -4.57 20.85 6.14
CA THR A 221 -3.46 21.57 5.50
C THR A 221 -2.34 20.63 5.06
N MET A 222 -1.99 19.63 5.88
CA MET A 222 -1.01 18.60 5.50
C MET A 222 -1.47 17.80 4.26
N GLN A 223 -2.76 17.50 4.14
CA GLN A 223 -3.33 16.84 2.96
C GLN A 223 -3.24 17.73 1.71
N LEU A 224 -3.48 19.04 1.85
CA LEU A 224 -3.32 20.01 0.76
C LEU A 224 -1.85 20.10 0.30
N LEU A 225 -0.91 20.22 1.23
CA LEU A 225 0.53 20.28 0.90
C LEU A 225 1.02 18.99 0.21
N PHE A 226 0.44 17.84 0.56
CA PHE A 226 0.68 16.58 -0.15
C PHE A 226 0.24 16.66 -1.62
N ILE A 227 -0.94 17.22 -1.90
CA ILE A 227 -1.42 17.46 -3.27
C ILE A 227 -0.53 18.47 -3.99
N PHE A 228 -0.12 19.56 -3.34
CA PHE A 228 0.72 20.57 -3.97
C PHE A 228 2.12 20.06 -4.31
N THR A 229 2.62 19.06 -3.59
CA THR A 229 3.92 18.42 -3.86
C THR A 229 3.94 17.67 -5.18
N THR A 230 2.80 17.16 -5.65
CA THR A 230 2.68 16.59 -7.00
C THR A 230 2.59 17.66 -8.08
N ASN A 231 2.76 18.95 -7.73
CA ASN A 231 2.58 20.13 -8.58
C ASN A 231 1.15 20.29 -9.11
N GLU A 232 0.16 19.72 -8.44
CA GLU A 232 -1.25 19.83 -8.83
C GLU A 232 -1.99 20.85 -7.97
N LYS A 233 -2.89 21.63 -8.59
CA LYS A 233 -3.89 22.51 -7.95
C LYS A 233 -3.39 23.60 -6.98
N TRP A 234 -2.08 23.71 -6.77
CA TRP A 234 -1.47 24.75 -5.91
C TRP A 234 -1.77 26.16 -6.41
N SER A 235 -1.86 26.37 -7.73
CA SER A 235 -2.21 27.66 -8.32
C SER A 235 -3.68 28.02 -8.09
N ASP A 236 -4.57 27.04 -8.11
CA ASP A 236 -5.99 27.26 -7.83
C ASP A 236 -6.19 27.61 -6.35
N ALA A 237 -5.56 26.85 -5.44
CA ALA A 237 -5.53 27.17 -4.01
C ALA A 237 -4.95 28.57 -3.72
N MET A 238 -3.92 28.98 -4.47
CA MET A 238 -3.34 30.31 -4.38
C MET A 238 -4.35 31.39 -4.77
N TYR A 239 -5.10 31.22 -5.85
CA TYR A 239 -6.12 32.20 -6.24
C TYR A 239 -7.30 32.24 -5.28
N ASP A 240 -7.71 31.10 -4.74
CA ASP A 240 -8.79 31.01 -3.75
C ASP A 240 -8.40 31.73 -2.44
N THR A 241 -7.13 31.69 -2.06
CA THR A 241 -6.59 32.42 -0.87
C THR A 241 -6.27 33.89 -1.10
N MET A 242 -6.50 34.40 -2.31
CA MET A 242 -6.35 35.83 -2.67
C MET A 242 -7.69 36.55 -2.81
N VAL A 243 -8.76 36.00 -2.24
CA VAL A 243 -10.09 36.61 -2.27
C VAL A 243 -10.08 38.00 -1.62
N SER A 244 -10.76 38.95 -2.27
CA SER A 244 -10.92 40.34 -1.84
C SER A 244 -12.39 40.77 -1.97
N GLU A 245 -12.74 41.91 -1.37
CA GLU A 245 -14.10 42.46 -1.44
C GLU A 245 -14.58 42.59 -2.90
N PRO A 246 -15.87 42.31 -3.21
CA PRO A 246 -17.02 42.07 -2.30
C PRO A 246 -17.23 40.60 -1.89
N TYR A 247 -16.32 39.70 -2.23
CA TYR A 247 -16.48 38.25 -2.02
C TYR A 247 -16.02 37.77 -0.63
N CYS A 248 -15.46 38.67 0.16
CA CYS A 248 -15.09 38.46 1.55
C CYS A 248 -15.48 39.70 2.35
N SER A 249 -15.48 39.57 3.67
CA SER A 249 -15.74 40.67 4.59
C SER A 249 -14.50 40.95 5.43
N GLU A 250 -13.92 42.14 5.28
CA GLU A 250 -12.79 42.60 6.11
C GLU A 250 -13.20 42.67 7.60
N ALA A 251 -14.44 43.08 7.88
CA ALA A 251 -14.97 43.14 9.24
C ALA A 251 -15.05 41.76 9.92
N ALA A 252 -15.29 40.70 9.13
CA ALA A 252 -15.28 39.32 9.61
C ALA A 252 -13.88 38.66 9.57
N GLY A 253 -12.87 39.34 9.03
CA GLY A 253 -11.52 38.79 8.87
C GLY A 253 -11.44 37.60 7.90
N THR A 254 -12.35 37.56 6.92
CA THR A 254 -12.51 36.42 6.00
C THR A 254 -11.79 36.60 4.66
N CYS A 255 -11.15 37.75 4.49
CA CYS A 255 -10.42 38.08 3.27
C CYS A 255 -9.08 37.35 3.19
N GLY A 256 -8.70 37.06 1.96
CA GLY A 256 -7.42 36.45 1.62
C GLY A 256 -6.24 37.38 1.83
N SER A 257 -5.05 36.85 1.61
CA SER A 257 -3.80 37.62 1.70
C SER A 257 -3.18 37.82 0.32
N GLN A 258 -2.84 39.06 -0.03
CA GLN A 258 -2.10 39.34 -1.27
C GLN A 258 -0.68 38.75 -1.25
N ALA A 259 -0.16 38.36 -0.08
CA ALA A 259 1.11 37.66 0.06
C ALA A 259 1.01 36.14 -0.18
N ALA A 260 -0.20 35.60 -0.43
CA ALA A 260 -0.39 34.18 -0.73
C ALA A 260 0.54 33.63 -1.82
N PRO A 261 0.80 34.33 -2.95
CA PRO A 261 1.71 33.82 -3.98
C PRO A 261 3.11 33.49 -3.45
N LEU A 262 3.63 34.24 -2.46
CA LEU A 262 4.94 33.96 -1.88
C LEU A 262 4.93 32.63 -1.12
N TYR A 263 3.86 32.33 -0.38
CA TYR A 263 3.70 31.06 0.32
C TYR A 263 3.66 29.88 -0.67
N PHE A 264 2.77 29.94 -1.67
CA PHE A 264 2.59 28.82 -2.61
C PHE A 264 3.79 28.63 -3.53
N MET A 265 4.36 29.71 -4.10
CA MET A 265 5.52 29.58 -4.98
C MET A 265 6.76 29.08 -4.23
N SER A 266 7.01 29.57 -3.01
CA SER A 266 8.16 29.11 -2.22
C SER A 266 8.02 27.63 -1.83
N PHE A 267 6.80 27.20 -1.44
CA PHE A 267 6.52 25.79 -1.17
C PHE A 267 6.80 24.93 -2.41
N THR A 268 6.24 25.28 -3.56
CA THR A 268 6.37 24.50 -4.79
C THR A 268 7.82 24.35 -5.23
N VAL A 269 8.63 25.41 -5.13
CA VAL A 269 10.07 25.36 -5.45
C VAL A 269 10.81 24.42 -4.50
N VAL A 270 10.58 24.54 -3.18
CA VAL A 270 11.22 23.69 -2.17
C VAL A 270 10.79 22.23 -2.35
N ALA A 271 9.50 21.98 -2.53
CA ALA A 271 8.94 20.64 -2.75
C ALA A 271 9.50 20.01 -4.04
N ALA A 272 9.57 20.76 -5.14
CA ALA A 272 10.15 20.29 -6.40
C ALA A 272 11.64 19.93 -6.26
N PHE A 273 12.41 20.74 -5.52
CA PHE A 273 13.81 20.44 -5.22
C PHE A 273 13.96 19.15 -4.41
N VAL A 274 13.17 18.98 -3.35
CA VAL A 274 13.20 17.76 -2.52
C VAL A 274 12.76 16.53 -3.32
N MET A 275 11.71 16.64 -4.13
CA MET A 275 11.23 15.56 -5.00
C MET A 275 12.27 15.17 -6.06
N THR A 276 12.98 16.13 -6.65
CA THR A 276 14.06 15.85 -7.60
C THR A 276 15.20 15.08 -6.91
N ASN A 277 15.56 15.46 -5.68
CA ASN A 277 16.56 14.73 -4.89
C ASN A 277 16.10 13.31 -4.51
N LEU A 278 14.80 13.09 -4.35
CA LEU A 278 14.23 11.75 -4.14
C LEU A 278 14.40 10.87 -5.39
N PHE A 279 14.12 11.40 -6.59
CA PHE A 279 14.36 10.68 -7.84
C PHE A 279 15.84 10.32 -8.03
N LEU A 280 16.74 11.27 -7.78
CA LEU A 280 18.19 11.05 -7.85
C LEU A 280 18.69 10.04 -6.81
N ALA A 281 17.99 9.87 -5.69
CA ALA A 281 18.38 8.91 -4.66
C ALA A 281 17.95 7.46 -5.00
N ILE A 282 17.02 7.27 -5.93
CA ILE A 282 16.53 5.96 -6.37
C ILE A 282 17.32 5.44 -7.59
N ILE A 283 17.70 6.34 -8.50
CA ILE A 283 18.51 6.05 -9.70
C ILE A 283 19.95 5.72 -9.30
#